data_AF-A0A2H1WWM5-F1
#
_entry.id   AF-A0A2H1WWM5-F1
#
_cell.length_a   1.000
_cell.length_b   1.000
_cell.length_c   1.000
_cell.angle_alpha   90.00
_cell.angle_beta   90.00
_cell.angle_gamma   90.00
#
_symmetry.space_group_name_H-M   'P 1'
#
loop_
_entity.id
_entity.type
_entity.pdbx_description
1 polymer ?
#
loop_
_entity_poly.entity_id
_entity_poly.type
_entity_poly.pdbx_seq_one_letter_code
_entity_poly.pdbx_strand_id
1 'polypeptide(L)' 'MGAKWCSMAKVCNHDRVPICGLSHAGDIMGFRDLCDMFDYNCIRRRNYKQTPCPDDRTQLTVSRRPTNSYYDD' A
#
# COMPACT_ATOMS: atom_id res chain seq x y z
N MET A 1 -4.01 17.14 6.49
CA MET A 1 -3.16 16.42 5.51
C MET A 1 -3.86 15.21 4.83
N GLY A 2 -5.19 15.17 4.71
CA GLY A 2 -5.88 14.10 3.97
C GLY A 2 -6.15 14.41 2.50
N ALA A 3 -6.41 15.68 2.17
CA ALA A 3 -6.88 16.10 0.84
C ALA A 3 -5.90 15.85 -0.31
N LYS A 4 -4.58 15.94 -0.07
CA LYS A 4 -3.56 15.71 -1.10
C LYS A 4 -3.61 14.28 -1.64
N TRP A 5 -3.75 13.30 -0.77
CA TRP A 5 -3.74 11.89 -1.14
C TRP A 5 -4.97 11.52 -1.97
N CYS A 6 -6.13 12.09 -1.65
CA CYS A 6 -7.37 11.88 -2.42
C CYS A 6 -7.24 12.39 -3.86
N SER A 7 -6.65 13.58 -4.04
CA SER A 7 -6.41 14.12 -5.39
C SER A 7 -5.39 13.28 -6.15
N MET A 8 -4.33 12.81 -5.48
CA MET A 8 -3.33 11.93 -6.09
C MET A 8 -3.92 10.59 -6.49
N ALA A 9 -4.72 9.95 -5.64
CA ALA A 9 -5.39 8.70 -5.96
C ALA A 9 -6.31 8.83 -7.18
N LYS A 10 -7.09 9.93 -7.25
CA LYS A 10 -8.02 10.18 -8.36
C LYS A 10 -7.35 10.30 -9.73
N VAL A 11 -6.12 10.84 -9.80
CA VAL A 11 -5.37 11.03 -11.06
C VAL A 11 -4.32 9.95 -11.30
N CYS A 12 -4.16 9.03 -10.35
CA CYS A 12 -3.19 7.95 -10.43
C CYS A 12 -3.67 6.87 -11.41
N ASN A 13 -2.72 6.22 -12.09
CA ASN A 13 -3.01 5.14 -13.01
C ASN A 13 -2.73 3.80 -12.32
N HIS A 14 -3.74 2.93 -12.26
CA HIS A 14 -3.62 1.60 -11.66
C HIS A 14 -2.82 0.66 -12.56
N ASP A 15 -1.52 0.58 -12.32
CA ASP A 15 -0.58 -0.32 -13.01
C ASP A 15 -0.60 -1.76 -12.46
N ARG A 16 -1.27 -1.98 -11.32
CA ARG A 16 -1.32 -3.26 -10.57
C ARG A 16 0.07 -3.80 -10.21
N VAL A 17 1.07 -2.91 -10.12
CA VAL A 17 2.42 -3.27 -9.68
C VAL A 17 2.45 -3.20 -8.16
N PRO A 18 2.61 -4.33 -7.45
CA PRO A 18 2.56 -4.34 -6.00
C PRO A 18 3.68 -3.49 -5.39
N ILE A 19 3.32 -2.68 -4.40
CA ILE A 19 4.27 -1.86 -3.66
C ILE A 19 4.08 -2.06 -2.15
N CYS A 20 5.06 -1.59 -1.38
CA CYS A 20 4.90 -1.46 0.07
C CYS A 20 4.93 0.01 0.48
N GLY A 21 4.18 0.32 1.52
CA GLY A 21 4.21 1.62 2.17
C GLY A 21 4.78 1.50 3.57
N LEU A 22 5.63 2.46 3.95
CA LEU A 22 6.14 2.63 5.30
C LEU A 22 5.37 3.77 6.01
N SER A 23 4.81 3.47 7.17
CA SER A 23 4.22 4.45 8.08
C SER A 23 5.31 5.18 8.87
N HIS A 24 4.99 6.38 9.37
CA HIS A 24 5.88 7.10 10.29
C HIS A 24 6.17 6.33 11.59
N ALA A 25 5.27 5.42 11.99
CA ALA A 25 5.45 4.55 13.15
C ALA A 25 6.38 3.35 12.88
N GLY A 26 6.87 3.16 11.66
CA GLY A 26 7.70 2.01 11.26
C GLY A 26 6.90 0.83 10.69
N ASP A 27 5.57 0.92 10.63
CA ASP A 27 4.74 -0.14 10.06
C ASP A 27 4.93 -0.25 8.54
N ILE A 28 5.24 -1.45 8.04
CA ILE A 28 5.27 -1.73 6.60
C ILE A 28 3.97 -2.42 6.19
N MET A 29 3.27 -1.88 5.20
CA MET A 29 2.03 -2.44 4.66
C MET A 29 2.16 -2.66 3.16
N GLY A 30 1.69 -3.81 2.67
CA GLY A 30 1.59 -4.08 1.23
C GLY A 30 0.34 -3.47 0.61
N PHE A 31 0.47 -2.94 -0.60
CA PHE A 31 -0.60 -2.39 -1.43
C PHE A 31 -0.53 -3.03 -2.83
N ARG A 32 -1.67 -3.16 -3.52
CA ARG A 32 -1.69 -3.75 -4.88
C ARG A 32 -1.01 -2.86 -5.91
N ASP A 33 -1.09 -1.55 -5.71
CA ASP A 33 -0.39 -0.54 -6.49
C ASP A 33 -0.23 0.77 -5.69
N LEU A 34 0.43 1.75 -6.32
CA LEU A 34 0.66 3.06 -5.74
C LEU A 34 -0.63 3.85 -5.49
N CYS A 35 -1.63 3.66 -6.34
CA CYS A 35 -2.91 4.36 -6.25
C CYS A 35 -3.71 3.88 -5.04
N ASP A 36 -3.75 2.56 -4.80
CA ASP A 36 -4.35 1.93 -3.63
C ASP A 36 -3.72 2.46 -2.33
N MET A 37 -2.40 2.74 -2.33
CA MET A 37 -1.74 3.38 -1.18
C MET A 37 -2.24 4.82 -0.97
N PHE A 38 -2.40 5.60 -2.05
CA PHE A 38 -2.92 6.97 -1.96
C PHE A 38 -4.39 6.99 -1.50
N ASP A 39 -5.22 6.08 -2.00
CA ASP A 39 -6.61 5.93 -1.55
C ASP A 39 -6.68 5.54 -0.07
N TYR A 40 -5.85 4.61 0.35
CA TYR A 40 -5.76 4.23 1.76
C TYR A 40 -5.34 5.43 2.64
N ASN A 41 -4.33 6.19 2.21
CA ASN A 41 -3.88 7.40 2.90
C ASN A 41 -4.99 8.47 2.98
N CYS A 42 -5.76 8.63 1.91
CA CYS A 42 -6.92 9.52 1.86
C CYS A 42 -8.01 9.08 2.85
N ILE A 43 -8.51 7.85 2.70
CA ILE A 43 -9.68 7.33 3.43
C ILE A 43 -9.36 7.14 4.92
N ARG A 44 -8.19 6.56 5.23
CA ARG A 44 -7.78 6.25 6.61
C ARG A 44 -7.03 7.40 7.29
N ARG A 45 -6.85 8.53 6.60
CA ARG A 45 -6.04 9.67 7.07
C ARG A 45 -4.65 9.22 7.52
N ARG A 46 -4.01 8.40 6.68
CA ARG A 46 -2.65 7.88 6.90
C ARG A 46 -1.67 8.59 5.98
N ASN A 47 -0.38 8.32 6.19
CA ASN A 47 0.71 8.92 5.43
C ASN A 47 1.79 7.87 5.17
N TYR A 48 1.37 6.74 4.62
CA TYR A 48 2.29 5.72 4.12
C TYR A 48 3.08 6.28 2.94
N LYS A 49 4.40 6.13 2.99
CA LYS A 49 5.30 6.48 1.89
C LYS A 49 5.73 5.21 1.17
N GLN A 50 5.78 5.26 -0.15
CA GLN A 50 6.29 4.15 -0.94
C GLN A 50 7.71 3.79 -0.49
N THR A 51 7.92 2.50 -0.26
CA THR A 51 9.20 1.90 0.10
C THR A 51 9.35 0.59 -0.68
N PRO A 52 10.58 0.13 -0.97
CA PRO A 52 10.78 -1.26 -1.37
C PRO A 52 10.15 -2.20 -0.34
N CYS A 53 9.46 -3.23 -0.83
CA CYS A 53 8.96 -4.29 0.04
C CYS A 53 10.15 -5.06 0.63
N PRO A 54 10.13 -5.36 1.93
CA PRO A 54 11.14 -6.22 2.53
C PRO A 54 11.07 -7.62 1.89
N ASP A 55 12.23 -8.24 1.66
CA ASP A 55 12.32 -9.64 1.24
C ASP A 55 11.64 -10.57 2.27
N ASP A 56 11.77 -10.20 3.55
CA ASP A 56 11.14 -10.88 4.65
C ASP A 56 9.68 -10.41 4.84
N ARG A 57 8.74 -11.20 4.32
CA ARG A 57 7.30 -10.93 4.37
C ARG A 57 6.70 -10.95 5.78
N THR A 58 7.43 -11.40 6.80
CA THR A 58 6.95 -11.40 8.20
C THR A 58 6.93 -9.99 8.80
N GLN A 59 7.63 -9.04 8.18
CA GLN A 59 7.67 -7.63 8.60
C GLN A 59 6.44 -6.81 8.17
N LEU A 60 5.52 -7.40 7.38
CA LEU A 60 4.32 -6.71 6.92
C LEU A 60 3.22 -6.71 8.00
N THR A 61 2.87 -5.53 8.51
CA THR A 61 1.86 -5.35 9.57
C THR A 61 0.45 -5.71 9.15
N VAL A 62 0.16 -5.65 7.86
CA VAL A 62 -1.02 -6.27 7.26
C VAL A 62 -0.55 -7.41 6.37
N SER A 63 -0.09 -8.47 7.02
CA SER A 63 -0.34 -9.83 6.54
C SER A 63 -1.85 -10.11 6.66
N ARG A 64 -2.70 -9.40 5.89
CA ARG A 64 -4.09 -9.84 5.67
C ARG A 64 -4.03 -11.01 4.68
N ARG A 65 -3.51 -12.13 5.19
CA ARG A 65 -3.39 -13.42 4.55
C ARG A 65 -2.58 -13.42 3.24
N PRO A 66 -1.85 -14.49 2.93
CA PRO A 66 -1.80 -14.89 1.54
C PRO A 66 -3.26 -15.10 1.11
N THR A 67 -3.85 -14.18 0.36
CA THR A 67 -4.84 -14.64 -0.62
C THR A 67 -4.02 -15.50 -1.56
N ASN A 68 -4.06 -16.79 -1.25
CA ASN A 68 -3.58 -17.93 -2.01
C ASN A 68 -4.27 -17.95 -3.39
N SER A 69 -4.10 -16.90 -4.19
CA SER A 69 -4.86 -16.72 -5.43
C SER A 69 -4.18 -15.82 -6.47
N TYR A 70 -2.86 -15.63 -6.39
CA TYR A 70 -2.07 -15.24 -7.57
C TYR A 70 -1.11 -16.37 -8.01
N TYR A 71 -1.02 -17.44 -7.22
CA TYR A 71 -0.23 -18.65 -7.51
C TYR A 71 -1.05 -19.92 -7.26
N ASP A 72 -2.37 -19.86 -7.48
CA ASP A 72 -3.22 -21.05 -7.57
C ASP A 72 -4.05 -20.89 -8.86
N ASP A 73 -3.70 -21.74 -9.83
CA ASP A 73 -4.04 -21.79 -11.28
C ASP A 73 -3.29 -20.83 -12.22
#